data_AF-A0A914AGC2-F1
#
_entry.id   AF-A0A914AGC2-F1
#
_cell.length_a   1.000
_cell.length_b   1.000
_cell.length_c   1.000
_cell.angle_alpha   90.00
_cell.angle_beta   90.00
_cell.angle_gamma   90.00
#
_symmetry.space_group_name_H-M   'P 1'
#
loop_
_entity.id
_entity.type
_entity.pdbx_description
1 polymer ?
#
loop_
_entity_poly.entity_id
_entity_poly.type
_entity_poly.pdbx_seq_one_letter_code
_entity_poly.pdbx_strand_id
1 'polypeptide(L)'
;MGSYQSNTSKGFRLTSTWVEFEDDWFAQGASRRVYRGTYHGNPEKEGKRCVVKVYKEEWFDNIEEYAWKVDDRAYLKATEMAQLFKVHAAMYRTSIHHEIEFVKPEFTSVDTCASFRLFGFLPMNKKVKGKLPYTRDSVKNVIPSNASVLVERYLEGDYIKFTSNTGFVDPQKGALPKAFSHFTYHASGGQILVSDLQGVSNGTSYTFTDPAVLSGGTQLGFYGPTDLGKYGIVKFFQKHICNELCERLNKPTITNVTPAEKAVFDTIVNNMPDKKSSTYTYQLSQSSDVPKSEVENIQHNLKLESILEE
;
A
#
# COMPACT_ATOMS: atom_id res chain seq x y z
N MET A 1 35.39 5.07 -19.86
CA MET A 1 34.12 4.50 -20.35
C MET A 1 34.12 3.02 -20.04
N GLY A 2 33.03 2.49 -19.46
CA GLY A 2 32.88 1.11 -18.96
C GLY A 2 33.22 0.99 -17.46
N SER A 3 32.39 0.47 -16.57
CA SER A 3 31.14 -0.28 -16.66
C SER A 3 30.21 0.17 -15.53
N TYR A 4 29.06 0.76 -15.84
CA TYR A 4 27.98 0.87 -14.86
C TYR A 4 27.47 -0.55 -14.65
N GLN A 5 27.86 -1.22 -13.56
CA GLN A 5 27.13 -2.38 -13.12
C GLN A 5 25.90 -1.84 -12.40
N SER A 6 24.74 -2.11 -12.96
CA SER A 6 23.42 -1.89 -12.40
C SER A 6 23.15 -2.84 -11.23
N ASN A 7 22.12 -2.56 -10.43
CA ASN A 7 21.67 -3.51 -9.44
C ASN A 7 20.87 -4.62 -10.14
N THR A 8 21.01 -5.86 -9.68
CA THR A 8 20.22 -6.99 -10.19
C THR A 8 19.44 -7.65 -9.07
N SER A 9 18.32 -8.27 -9.41
CA SER A 9 17.58 -9.15 -8.50
C SER A 9 17.97 -10.61 -8.69
N LYS A 10 17.76 -11.44 -7.67
CA LYS A 10 17.74 -12.89 -7.86
C LYS A 10 16.57 -13.28 -8.77
N GLY A 11 16.74 -14.37 -9.50
CA GLY A 11 15.68 -14.95 -10.32
C GLY A 11 14.44 -15.27 -9.49
N PHE A 12 13.26 -15.04 -10.06
CA PHE A 12 12.00 -15.38 -9.39
C PHE A 12 11.84 -16.89 -9.29
N ARG A 13 11.38 -17.40 -8.15
CA ARG A 13 11.41 -18.84 -7.81
C ARG A 13 10.86 -19.81 -8.87
N LEU A 14 9.93 -19.35 -9.71
CA LEU A 14 9.21 -20.17 -10.69
C LEU A 14 9.54 -19.85 -12.15
N THR A 15 10.41 -18.88 -12.40
CA THR A 15 10.75 -18.46 -13.77
C THR A 15 12.23 -18.14 -13.88
N SER A 16 12.79 -18.17 -15.09
CA SER A 16 14.13 -17.62 -15.37
C SER A 16 14.18 -16.09 -15.31
N THR A 17 13.09 -15.42 -14.91
CA THR A 17 12.99 -13.96 -14.91
C THR A 17 13.81 -13.36 -13.76
N TRP A 18 14.60 -12.35 -14.06
CA TRP A 18 15.28 -11.47 -13.10
C TRP A 18 15.16 -10.02 -13.58
N VAL A 19 15.59 -9.06 -12.76
CA VAL A 19 15.50 -7.63 -13.08
C VAL A 19 16.82 -6.93 -12.94
N GLU A 20 17.14 -6.09 -13.92
CA GLU A 20 18.15 -5.04 -13.85
C GLU A 20 17.47 -3.72 -13.42
N PHE A 21 18.02 -2.98 -12.45
CA PHE A 21 17.41 -1.72 -12.01
C PHE A 21 18.41 -0.61 -11.67
N GLU A 22 17.92 0.62 -11.84
CA GLU A 22 18.67 1.86 -11.66
C GLU A 22 19.16 2.02 -10.21
N ASP A 23 20.23 2.81 -10.05
CA ASP A 23 20.76 3.16 -8.74
C ASP A 23 19.95 4.22 -8.03
N ASP A 24 19.32 5.12 -8.78
CA ASP A 24 18.62 6.27 -8.23
C ASP A 24 17.12 5.95 -8.20
N TRP A 25 16.53 6.02 -7.01
CA TRP A 25 15.08 5.92 -6.89
C TRP A 25 14.43 7.21 -7.39
N PHE A 26 13.25 7.09 -8.00
CA PHE A 26 12.51 8.22 -8.55
C PHE A 26 11.25 8.57 -7.75
N ALA A 27 10.80 7.65 -6.88
CA ALA A 27 9.70 7.86 -5.95
C ALA A 27 9.96 7.11 -4.64
N GLN A 28 9.25 7.49 -3.59
CA GLN A 28 9.25 6.76 -2.32
C GLN A 28 7.89 6.87 -1.63
N GLY A 29 7.52 5.81 -0.92
CA GLY A 29 6.40 5.78 0.00
C GLY A 29 6.86 5.82 1.45
N ALA A 30 5.94 5.53 2.36
CA ALA A 30 6.29 5.37 3.78
C ALA A 30 7.31 4.23 3.95
N SER A 31 7.10 3.08 3.31
CA SER A 31 7.82 1.83 3.58
C SER A 31 8.93 1.48 2.59
N ARG A 32 8.90 2.07 1.39
CA ARG A 32 9.73 1.62 0.26
C ARG A 32 10.26 2.78 -0.56
N ARG A 33 11.42 2.56 -1.20
CA ARG A 33 11.97 3.40 -2.28
C ARG A 33 11.74 2.69 -3.61
N VAL A 34 11.38 3.43 -4.65
CA VAL A 34 10.96 2.91 -5.96
C VAL A 34 11.99 3.27 -7.02
N TYR A 35 12.50 2.24 -7.69
CA TYR A 35 13.53 2.31 -8.72
C TYR A 35 12.94 1.84 -10.05
N ARG A 36 13.43 2.40 -11.17
CA ARG A 36 13.08 1.88 -12.49
C ARG A 36 13.88 0.62 -12.77
N GLY A 37 13.25 -0.37 -13.37
CA GLY A 37 13.92 -1.59 -13.78
C GLY A 37 13.45 -2.11 -15.14
N THR A 38 14.15 -3.14 -15.60
CA THR A 38 13.89 -3.86 -16.84
C THR A 38 13.93 -5.37 -16.55
N TYR A 39 12.92 -6.10 -17.03
CA TYR A 39 12.88 -7.55 -16.92
C TYR A 39 13.82 -8.24 -17.91
N HIS A 40 14.45 -9.32 -17.45
CA HIS A 40 15.37 -10.15 -18.23
C HIS A 40 15.15 -11.65 -17.98
N GLY A 41 15.66 -12.50 -18.88
CA GLY A 41 15.76 -13.96 -18.73
C GLY A 41 14.51 -14.76 -19.12
N ASN A 42 13.35 -14.11 -19.26
CA ASN A 42 12.12 -14.71 -19.74
C ASN A 42 11.69 -14.04 -21.06
N PRO A 43 11.52 -14.80 -22.18
CA PRO A 43 11.17 -14.22 -23.48
C PRO A 43 9.88 -13.39 -23.51
N GLU A 44 8.88 -13.69 -22.67
CA GLU A 44 7.62 -12.95 -22.60
C GLU A 44 7.75 -11.59 -21.89
N LYS A 45 8.75 -11.44 -21.02
CA LYS A 45 8.99 -10.23 -20.22
C LYS A 45 10.24 -9.46 -20.63
N GLU A 46 11.15 -10.06 -21.40
CA GLU A 46 12.44 -9.48 -21.80
C GLU A 46 12.29 -8.03 -22.30
N GLY A 47 13.08 -7.13 -21.75
CA GLY A 47 13.09 -5.71 -22.13
C GLY A 47 11.87 -4.89 -21.69
N LYS A 48 10.85 -5.50 -21.07
CA LYS A 48 9.69 -4.75 -20.55
C LYS A 48 10.08 -3.98 -19.28
N ARG A 49 9.53 -2.76 -19.16
CA ARG A 49 9.73 -1.90 -18.00
C ARG A 49 9.03 -2.46 -16.75
N CYS A 50 9.72 -2.35 -15.63
CA CYS A 50 9.20 -2.68 -14.31
C CYS A 50 9.61 -1.61 -13.30
N VAL A 51 9.07 -1.72 -12.08
CA VAL A 51 9.59 -0.98 -10.94
C VAL A 51 10.05 -1.97 -9.87
N VAL A 52 11.17 -1.64 -9.24
CA VAL A 52 11.71 -2.38 -8.09
C VAL A 52 11.48 -1.52 -6.85
N LYS A 53 10.77 -2.06 -5.87
CA LYS A 53 10.54 -1.41 -4.58
C LYS A 53 11.41 -2.06 -3.53
N VAL A 54 12.36 -1.30 -3.01
CA VAL A 54 13.27 -1.73 -1.94
C VAL A 54 12.69 -1.28 -0.60
N TYR A 55 12.53 -2.20 0.35
CA TYR A 55 12.06 -1.88 1.70
C TYR A 55 13.08 -0.99 2.44
N LYS A 56 12.56 -0.02 3.20
CA LYS A 56 13.36 0.78 4.13
C LYS A 56 13.61 -0.02 5.41
N GLU A 57 14.73 0.25 6.09
CA GLU A 57 15.10 -0.44 7.32
C GLU A 57 14.01 -0.30 8.40
N GLU A 58 13.44 0.91 8.54
CA GLU A 58 12.41 1.20 9.53
C GLU A 58 11.14 0.35 9.35
N TRP A 59 10.91 -0.22 8.16
CA TRP A 59 9.76 -1.11 7.95
C TRP A 59 9.92 -2.43 8.72
N PHE A 60 11.14 -2.95 8.81
CA PHE A 60 11.43 -4.21 9.49
C PHE A 60 11.31 -4.10 11.01
N ASP A 61 11.52 -2.92 11.57
CA ASP A 61 11.33 -2.66 13.01
C ASP A 61 9.86 -2.79 13.46
N ASN A 62 8.93 -2.84 12.49
CA ASN A 62 7.49 -2.78 12.75
C ASN A 62 6.74 -4.07 12.37
N ILE A 63 7.45 -5.14 12.02
CA ILE A 63 6.86 -6.42 11.64
C ILE A 63 7.57 -7.58 12.34
N GLU A 64 6.80 -8.55 12.82
CA GLU A 64 7.32 -9.76 13.46
C GLU A 64 7.49 -10.93 12.47
N GLU A 65 7.06 -10.73 11.22
CA GLU A 65 7.10 -11.71 10.15
C GLU A 65 7.81 -11.17 8.91
N TYR A 66 8.09 -12.04 7.94
CA TYR A 66 8.74 -11.63 6.69
C TYR A 66 7.89 -10.60 5.94
N ALA A 67 8.48 -9.47 5.56
CA ALA A 67 7.80 -8.37 4.86
C ALA A 67 6.93 -8.82 3.68
N TRP A 68 7.43 -9.77 2.88
CA TRP A 68 6.68 -10.30 1.74
C TRP A 68 5.37 -10.98 2.13
N LYS A 69 5.29 -11.64 3.30
CA LYS A 69 4.05 -12.29 3.77
C LYS A 69 2.98 -11.25 4.12
N VAL A 70 3.40 -10.14 4.71
CA VAL A 70 2.53 -9.03 5.08
C VAL A 70 1.93 -8.39 3.82
N ASP A 71 2.79 -8.02 2.86
CA ASP A 71 2.36 -7.41 1.61
C ASP A 71 1.51 -8.38 0.75
N ASP A 72 1.87 -9.66 0.69
CA ASP A 72 1.10 -10.67 -0.03
C ASP A 72 -0.29 -10.87 0.58
N ARG A 73 -0.40 -10.88 1.92
CA ARG A 73 -1.68 -10.97 2.63
C ARG A 73 -2.62 -9.80 2.30
N ALA A 74 -2.10 -8.58 2.31
CA ALA A 74 -2.87 -7.39 1.96
C ALA A 74 -3.29 -7.42 0.47
N TYR A 75 -2.36 -7.76 -0.43
CA TYR A 75 -2.62 -7.91 -1.86
C TYR A 75 -3.71 -8.96 -2.15
N LEU A 76 -3.62 -10.15 -1.55
CA LEU A 76 -4.58 -11.23 -1.76
C LEU A 76 -5.98 -10.82 -1.30
N LYS A 77 -6.08 -10.19 -0.13
CA LYS A 77 -7.38 -9.71 0.38
C LYS A 77 -7.96 -8.60 -0.49
N ALA A 78 -7.16 -7.66 -0.97
CA ALA A 78 -7.61 -6.60 -1.88
C ALA A 78 -8.11 -7.18 -3.22
N THR A 79 -7.41 -8.18 -3.75
CA THR A 79 -7.79 -8.87 -4.99
C THR A 79 -9.10 -9.65 -4.83
N GLU A 80 -9.26 -10.37 -3.72
CA GLU A 80 -10.52 -11.05 -3.37
C GLU A 80 -11.69 -10.05 -3.33
N MET A 81 -11.51 -8.90 -2.68
CA MET A 81 -12.55 -7.86 -2.65
C MET A 81 -12.85 -7.26 -4.03
N ALA A 82 -11.84 -7.08 -4.89
CA ALA A 82 -12.05 -6.63 -6.27
C ALA A 82 -12.91 -7.62 -7.08
N GLN A 83 -12.69 -8.93 -6.88
CA GLN A 83 -13.51 -9.97 -7.50
C GLN A 83 -14.96 -9.93 -7.00
N LEU A 84 -15.17 -9.79 -5.68
CA LEU A 84 -16.52 -9.62 -5.12
C LEU A 84 -17.21 -8.35 -5.64
N PHE A 85 -16.48 -7.24 -5.76
CA PHE A 85 -17.01 -6.00 -6.31
C PHE A 85 -17.45 -6.16 -7.76
N LYS A 86 -16.68 -6.87 -8.59
CA LYS A 86 -17.05 -7.18 -9.97
C LYS A 86 -18.36 -7.99 -10.05
N VAL A 87 -18.53 -8.99 -9.18
CA VAL A 87 -19.77 -9.78 -9.10
C VAL A 87 -20.95 -8.91 -8.65
N HIS A 88 -20.75 -8.09 -7.62
CA HIS A 88 -21.77 -7.16 -7.12
C HIS A 88 -22.22 -6.17 -8.20
N ALA A 89 -21.29 -5.49 -8.87
CA ALA A 89 -21.60 -4.52 -9.92
C ALA A 89 -22.37 -5.15 -11.10
N ALA A 90 -22.05 -6.40 -11.46
CA ALA A 90 -22.76 -7.14 -12.51
C ALA A 90 -24.20 -7.49 -12.11
N MET A 91 -24.45 -7.80 -10.83
CA MET A 91 -25.78 -8.18 -10.34
C MET A 91 -26.77 -7.00 -10.37
N TYR A 92 -26.30 -5.78 -10.07
CA TYR A 92 -27.15 -4.58 -10.00
C TYR A 92 -27.25 -3.82 -11.33
N ARG A 93 -26.77 -4.39 -12.45
CA ARG A 93 -26.83 -3.81 -13.82
C ARG A 93 -26.45 -2.32 -13.88
N THR A 94 -25.54 -1.88 -13.02
CA THR A 94 -24.93 -0.57 -13.19
C THR A 94 -24.29 -0.58 -14.58
N SER A 95 -24.60 0.40 -15.45
CA SER A 95 -24.09 0.46 -16.82
C SER A 95 -22.57 0.75 -16.89
N ILE A 96 -21.89 0.54 -15.77
CA ILE A 96 -20.55 0.98 -15.40
C ILE A 96 -19.70 -0.29 -15.39
N HIS A 97 -19.19 -0.66 -16.56
CA HIS A 97 -18.17 -1.71 -16.69
C HIS A 97 -16.81 -1.12 -16.33
N HIS A 98 -16.57 -0.93 -15.04
CA HIS A 98 -15.24 -0.53 -14.58
C HIS A 98 -14.52 -1.67 -13.91
N GLU A 99 -13.39 -2.06 -14.48
CA GLU A 99 -12.58 -3.14 -13.94
C GLU A 99 -11.57 -2.61 -12.92
N ILE A 100 -11.43 -3.32 -11.80
CA ILE A 100 -10.38 -3.10 -10.81
C ILE A 100 -9.40 -4.27 -10.92
N GLU A 101 -8.12 -3.94 -11.11
CA GLU A 101 -7.01 -4.89 -11.04
C GLU A 101 -6.03 -4.43 -9.96
N PHE A 102 -5.60 -5.34 -9.10
CA PHE A 102 -4.43 -5.13 -8.26
C PHE A 102 -3.23 -5.82 -8.93
N VAL A 103 -2.14 -5.07 -9.11
CA VAL A 103 -0.91 -5.61 -9.70
C VAL A 103 -0.29 -6.60 -8.72
N LYS A 104 -0.10 -7.85 -9.19
CA LYS A 104 0.57 -8.87 -8.38
C LYS A 104 2.04 -8.52 -8.18
N PRO A 105 2.51 -8.37 -6.93
CA PRO A 105 3.92 -8.22 -6.65
C PRO A 105 4.69 -9.53 -6.80
N GLU A 106 5.92 -9.46 -7.32
CA GLU A 106 6.90 -10.54 -7.29
C GLU A 106 7.96 -10.25 -6.23
N PHE A 107 8.04 -11.10 -5.21
CA PHE A 107 8.98 -10.93 -4.10
C PHE A 107 10.29 -11.64 -4.38
N THR A 108 11.39 -10.92 -4.24
CA THR A 108 12.75 -11.46 -4.39
C THR A 108 13.73 -10.67 -3.52
N SER A 109 15.04 -10.87 -3.72
CA SER A 109 16.07 -10.06 -3.09
C SER A 109 17.07 -9.55 -4.11
N VAL A 110 17.81 -8.51 -3.73
CA VAL A 110 18.97 -8.03 -4.51
C VAL A 110 20.02 -9.12 -4.58
N ASP A 111 20.53 -9.37 -5.79
CA ASP A 111 21.59 -10.32 -6.08
C ASP A 111 22.93 -9.61 -6.19
N THR A 112 23.11 -8.81 -7.24
CA THR A 112 24.32 -8.01 -7.44
C THR A 112 24.04 -6.54 -7.15
N CYS A 113 24.88 -5.93 -6.31
CA CYS A 113 24.88 -4.49 -6.07
C CYS A 113 25.66 -3.77 -7.17
N ALA A 114 25.19 -2.59 -7.54
CA ALA A 114 25.91 -1.73 -8.46
C ALA A 114 27.32 -1.39 -7.95
N SER A 115 28.31 -1.55 -8.83
CA SER A 115 29.71 -1.27 -8.53
C SER A 115 30.32 -0.31 -9.54
N PHE A 116 31.38 0.38 -9.12
CA PHE A 116 32.27 1.12 -10.00
C PHE A 116 33.70 0.68 -9.77
N ARG A 117 34.56 0.81 -10.78
CA ARG A 117 36.00 0.53 -10.65
C ARG A 117 36.78 1.79 -10.30
N LEU A 118 37.26 1.89 -9.07
CA LEU A 118 38.22 2.91 -8.67
C LEU A 118 39.60 2.57 -9.27
N PHE A 119 40.25 3.55 -9.88
CA PHE A 119 41.50 3.38 -10.64
C PHE A 119 41.42 2.36 -11.80
N GLY A 120 40.22 1.94 -12.23
CA GLY A 120 40.03 1.02 -13.35
C GLY A 120 40.14 -0.47 -13.00
N PHE A 121 40.55 -0.83 -11.77
CA PHE A 121 40.73 -2.23 -11.36
C PHE A 121 40.18 -2.56 -9.97
N LEU A 122 40.00 -1.57 -9.07
CA LEU A 122 39.54 -1.83 -7.72
C LEU A 122 38.00 -1.69 -7.64
N PRO A 123 37.25 -2.78 -7.40
CA PRO A 123 35.80 -2.71 -7.30
C PRO A 123 35.38 -1.97 -6.01
N MET A 124 34.48 -1.01 -6.15
CA MET A 124 33.91 -0.23 -5.05
C MET A 124 32.38 -0.21 -5.19
N ASN A 125 31.67 -0.42 -4.09
CA ASN A 125 30.20 -0.34 -4.08
C ASN A 125 29.75 1.07 -4.43
N LYS A 126 28.80 1.19 -5.37
CA LYS A 126 28.25 2.47 -5.75
C LYS A 126 27.29 2.95 -4.66
N LYS A 127 27.53 4.17 -4.17
CA LYS A 127 26.56 4.84 -3.30
C LYS A 127 25.37 5.28 -4.14
N VAL A 128 24.19 4.79 -3.79
CA VAL A 128 22.92 5.25 -4.36
C VAL A 128 22.72 6.73 -4.02
N LYS A 129 22.33 7.53 -4.99
CA LYS A 129 21.94 8.93 -4.79
C LYS A 129 20.45 9.04 -5.09
N GLY A 130 19.62 8.95 -4.06
CA GLY A 130 18.26 9.44 -4.19
C GLY A 130 18.25 10.90 -4.61
N LYS A 131 17.59 11.24 -5.72
CA LYS A 131 17.18 12.63 -6.01
C LYS A 131 15.67 12.61 -6.21
N LEU A 132 14.92 13.21 -5.30
CA LEU A 132 13.58 13.67 -5.66
C LEU A 132 13.74 14.85 -6.62
N PRO A 133 12.97 14.90 -7.72
CA PRO A 133 12.82 16.14 -8.46
C PRO A 133 12.49 17.27 -7.48
N TYR A 134 13.25 18.37 -7.53
CA TYR A 134 13.05 19.58 -6.72
C TYR A 134 13.38 19.50 -5.21
N THR A 135 14.11 18.48 -4.72
CA THR A 135 14.63 18.49 -3.32
C THR A 135 16.16 18.38 -3.25
N ARG A 136 16.74 18.87 -2.15
CA ARG A 136 18.19 18.81 -1.85
C ARG A 136 18.61 17.53 -1.12
N ASP A 137 17.67 16.61 -0.83
CA ASP A 137 17.94 15.43 0.00
C ASP A 137 18.69 14.34 -0.76
N SER A 138 20.00 14.27 -0.54
CA SER A 138 20.85 13.16 -1.00
C SER A 138 21.03 12.12 0.12
N VAL A 139 20.08 11.22 0.30
CA VAL A 139 20.27 10.06 1.20
C VAL A 139 21.24 9.08 0.54
N LYS A 140 22.41 8.88 1.14
CA LYS A 140 23.53 8.06 0.63
C LYS A 140 23.54 6.66 1.25
N ASN A 141 22.56 5.80 0.93
CA ASN A 141 22.58 4.42 1.41
C ASN A 141 22.79 3.46 0.23
N VAL A 142 23.90 2.72 0.24
CA VAL A 142 24.09 1.57 -0.68
C VAL A 142 22.91 0.61 -0.47
N ILE A 143 22.29 0.11 -1.54
CA ILE A 143 21.31 -0.97 -1.42
C ILE A 143 22.07 -2.24 -1.03
N PRO A 144 21.81 -2.83 0.15
CA PRO A 144 22.56 -3.99 0.59
C PRO A 144 22.29 -5.20 -0.31
N SER A 145 23.29 -6.06 -0.48
CA SER A 145 23.08 -7.36 -1.09
C SER A 145 22.08 -8.14 -0.24
N ASN A 146 21.20 -8.91 -0.89
CA ASN A 146 20.05 -9.58 -0.27
C ASN A 146 18.99 -8.66 0.35
N ALA A 147 19.00 -7.34 0.08
CA ALA A 147 17.87 -6.49 0.43
C ALA A 147 16.57 -7.09 -0.13
N SER A 148 15.53 -7.19 0.69
CA SER A 148 14.22 -7.65 0.22
C SER A 148 13.65 -6.63 -0.74
N VAL A 149 13.11 -7.10 -1.87
CA VAL A 149 12.50 -6.25 -2.88
C VAL A 149 11.20 -6.85 -3.40
N LEU A 150 10.34 -5.94 -3.86
CA LEU A 150 9.13 -6.24 -4.60
C LEU A 150 9.31 -5.72 -6.02
N VAL A 151 8.99 -6.56 -7.00
CA VAL A 151 9.01 -6.19 -8.41
C VAL A 151 7.60 -6.23 -8.95
N GLU A 152 7.22 -5.20 -9.70
CA GLU A 152 5.96 -5.15 -10.41
C GLU A 152 6.13 -4.49 -11.78
N ARG A 153 5.18 -4.74 -12.68
CA ARG A 153 5.20 -4.10 -14.00
C ARG A 153 5.07 -2.58 -13.87
N TYR A 154 5.74 -1.85 -14.77
CA TYR A 154 5.58 -0.39 -14.82
C TYR A 154 4.14 -0.04 -15.23
N LEU A 155 3.53 0.91 -14.52
CA LEU A 155 2.19 1.40 -14.83
C LEU A 155 2.28 2.66 -15.69
N GLU A 156 1.84 2.57 -16.94
CA GLU A 156 1.78 3.71 -17.86
C GLU A 156 0.61 4.62 -17.51
N GLY A 157 0.86 5.93 -17.50
CA GLY A 157 -0.15 6.97 -17.28
C GLY A 157 0.05 7.74 -15.99
N ASP A 158 -0.94 8.57 -15.67
CA ASP A 158 -0.91 9.43 -14.49
C ASP A 158 -1.10 8.59 -13.22
N TYR A 159 -0.05 8.51 -12.41
CA TYR A 159 -0.12 7.83 -11.12
C TYR A 159 -0.88 8.69 -10.11
N ILE A 160 -2.05 8.22 -9.69
CA ILE A 160 -2.96 8.91 -8.78
C ILE A 160 -3.16 8.05 -7.53
N LYS A 161 -3.04 8.69 -6.36
CA LYS A 161 -3.52 8.14 -5.10
C LYS A 161 -4.91 8.71 -4.81
N PHE A 162 -5.90 7.83 -4.74
CA PHE A 162 -7.33 8.15 -4.57
C PHE A 162 -7.76 8.12 -3.11
N THR A 163 -7.23 7.19 -2.33
CA THR A 163 -7.48 7.09 -0.90
C THR A 163 -6.18 6.89 -0.12
N SER A 164 -6.16 7.21 1.17
CA SER A 164 -5.08 6.80 2.06
C SER A 164 -5.56 6.07 3.31
N ASN A 165 -4.69 5.30 3.95
CA ASN A 165 -4.96 4.66 5.23
C ASN A 165 -5.20 5.66 6.38
N THR A 166 -4.84 6.93 6.18
CA THR A 166 -5.06 8.04 7.12
C THR A 166 -6.31 8.88 6.83
N GLY A 167 -7.18 8.40 5.94
CA GLY A 167 -8.47 9.02 5.63
C GLY A 167 -8.45 10.08 4.55
N PHE A 168 -7.33 10.31 3.85
CA PHE A 168 -7.37 11.10 2.62
C PHE A 168 -8.30 10.41 1.62
N VAL A 169 -9.21 11.17 1.02
CA VAL A 169 -10.08 10.74 -0.07
C VAL A 169 -10.04 11.87 -1.10
N ASP A 170 -9.58 11.58 -2.31
CA ASP A 170 -9.46 12.58 -3.35
C ASP A 170 -10.86 13.11 -3.73
N PRO A 171 -11.17 14.39 -3.51
CA PRO A 171 -12.51 14.91 -3.77
C PRO A 171 -12.81 15.00 -5.28
N GLN A 172 -11.78 15.16 -6.12
CA GLN A 172 -11.92 15.47 -7.54
C GLN A 172 -11.71 14.25 -8.45
N LYS A 173 -11.09 13.17 -7.97
CA LYS A 173 -10.74 12.00 -8.79
C LYS A 173 -11.50 10.75 -8.38
N GLY A 174 -12.07 10.07 -9.38
CA GLY A 174 -12.59 8.70 -9.34
C GLY A 174 -13.68 8.41 -8.30
N ALA A 175 -14.94 8.32 -8.70
CA ALA A 175 -16.04 7.87 -7.83
C ALA A 175 -15.87 6.41 -7.37
N LEU A 176 -15.44 5.55 -8.29
CA LEU A 176 -15.31 4.12 -8.07
C LEU A 176 -14.28 3.71 -7.02
N PRO A 177 -13.03 4.23 -6.99
CA PRO A 177 -12.07 3.88 -5.94
C PRO A 177 -12.63 4.10 -4.52
N LYS A 178 -13.29 5.24 -4.29
CA LYS A 178 -13.87 5.56 -2.97
C LYS A 178 -15.04 4.63 -2.65
N ALA A 179 -15.91 4.35 -3.62
CA ALA A 179 -17.01 3.41 -3.45
C ALA A 179 -16.53 1.96 -3.25
N PHE A 180 -15.43 1.56 -3.91
CA PHE A 180 -14.80 0.26 -3.71
C PHE A 180 -14.33 0.09 -2.26
N SER A 181 -13.62 1.08 -1.70
CA SER A 181 -13.26 1.07 -0.27
C SER A 181 -14.49 0.89 0.63
N HIS A 182 -15.57 1.65 0.41
CA HIS A 182 -16.83 1.50 1.16
C HIS A 182 -17.43 0.10 0.99
N PHE A 183 -17.53 -0.39 -0.24
CA PHE A 183 -18.02 -1.73 -0.53
C PHE A 183 -17.23 -2.80 0.22
N THR A 184 -15.89 -2.71 0.30
CA THR A 184 -15.10 -3.73 1.00
C THR A 184 -15.44 -3.83 2.50
N TYR A 185 -15.73 -2.70 3.14
CA TYR A 185 -16.24 -2.67 4.51
C TYR A 185 -17.58 -3.37 4.64
N HIS A 186 -18.49 -3.09 3.72
CA HIS A 186 -19.82 -3.64 3.76
C HIS A 186 -19.86 -5.15 3.40
N ALA A 187 -19.21 -5.53 2.30
CA ALA A 187 -19.15 -6.91 1.81
C ALA A 187 -18.44 -7.87 2.78
N SER A 188 -17.56 -7.33 3.64
CA SER A 188 -16.90 -8.11 4.69
C SER A 188 -17.66 -8.15 6.01
N GLY A 189 -18.84 -7.53 6.14
CA GLY A 189 -19.56 -7.44 7.42
C GLY A 189 -18.81 -6.59 8.46
N GLY A 190 -18.18 -5.51 8.00
CA GLY A 190 -17.38 -4.60 8.82
C GLY A 190 -16.00 -5.12 9.23
N GLN A 191 -15.59 -6.29 8.73
CA GLN A 191 -14.35 -6.94 9.15
C GLN A 191 -13.09 -6.29 8.59
N ILE A 192 -13.14 -5.73 7.37
CA ILE A 192 -11.99 -5.06 6.73
C ILE A 192 -12.40 -3.89 5.86
N LEU A 193 -11.52 -2.93 5.65
CA LEU A 193 -11.63 -1.92 4.58
C LEU A 193 -10.34 -1.87 3.76
N VAL A 194 -10.45 -1.99 2.43
CA VAL A 194 -9.30 -1.80 1.53
C VAL A 194 -9.09 -0.31 1.29
N SER A 195 -7.90 0.19 1.61
CA SER A 195 -7.49 1.60 1.49
C SER A 195 -6.14 1.71 0.76
N ASP A 196 -5.55 2.92 0.78
CA ASP A 196 -4.34 3.26 0.01
C ASP A 196 -4.49 2.93 -1.48
N LEU A 197 -5.67 3.21 -2.06
CA LEU A 197 -5.92 2.95 -3.48
C LEU A 197 -5.10 3.94 -4.32
N GLN A 198 -4.09 3.41 -5.01
CA GLN A 198 -3.16 4.19 -5.81
C GLN A 198 -2.71 3.42 -7.04
N GLY A 199 -2.54 4.12 -8.16
CA GLY A 199 -2.20 3.51 -9.44
C GLY A 199 -2.62 4.37 -10.61
N VAL A 200 -2.99 3.73 -11.73
CA VAL A 200 -3.37 4.42 -12.97
C VAL A 200 -4.80 4.08 -13.37
N SER A 201 -5.43 4.96 -14.14
CA SER A 201 -6.73 4.72 -14.76
C SER A 201 -6.72 5.15 -16.21
N ASN A 202 -7.41 4.38 -17.06
CA ASN A 202 -7.66 4.73 -18.46
C ASN A 202 -9.11 5.22 -18.69
N GLY A 203 -9.83 5.56 -17.63
CA GLY A 203 -11.23 6.01 -17.67
C GLY A 203 -12.25 4.88 -17.54
N THR A 204 -11.93 3.66 -17.98
CA THR A 204 -12.82 2.49 -17.88
C THR A 204 -12.28 1.38 -16.98
N SER A 205 -11.02 1.47 -16.56
CA SER A 205 -10.45 0.54 -15.58
C SER A 205 -9.48 1.26 -14.66
N TYR A 206 -9.24 0.62 -13.53
CA TYR A 206 -8.29 1.04 -12.51
C TYR A 206 -7.31 -0.09 -12.28
N THR A 207 -6.02 0.21 -12.44
CA THR A 207 -4.93 -0.70 -12.09
C THR A 207 -4.23 -0.13 -10.87
N PHE A 208 -4.46 -0.76 -9.72
CA PHE A 208 -3.90 -0.37 -8.43
C PHE A 208 -2.68 -1.20 -8.04
N THR A 209 -1.85 -0.64 -7.16
CA THR A 209 -0.73 -1.32 -6.51
C THR A 209 -0.63 -0.89 -5.05
N ASP A 210 0.06 -1.68 -4.23
CA ASP A 210 0.33 -1.41 -2.81
C ASP A 210 -0.91 -1.03 -1.99
N PRO A 211 -1.98 -1.86 -1.98
CA PRO A 211 -3.13 -1.59 -1.13
C PRO A 211 -2.75 -1.72 0.36
N ALA A 212 -3.44 -0.95 1.19
CA ALA A 212 -3.53 -1.21 2.62
C ALA A 212 -4.87 -1.88 2.94
N VAL A 213 -4.90 -2.74 3.96
CA VAL A 213 -6.14 -3.32 4.48
C VAL A 213 -6.26 -2.93 5.94
N LEU A 214 -7.38 -2.33 6.30
CA LEU A 214 -7.68 -1.87 7.66
C LEU A 214 -8.56 -2.90 8.36
N SER A 215 -8.13 -3.39 9.51
CA SER A 215 -8.80 -4.42 10.30
C SER A 215 -9.93 -3.84 11.15
N GLY A 216 -11.18 -4.14 10.79
CA GLY A 216 -12.36 -3.88 11.61
C GLY A 216 -12.73 -5.06 12.52
N GLY A 217 -12.34 -6.28 12.16
CA GLY A 217 -12.72 -7.51 12.86
C GLY A 217 -11.60 -8.22 13.63
N THR A 218 -10.36 -7.90 13.32
CA THR A 218 -9.16 -8.57 13.84
C THR A 218 -8.28 -7.62 14.66
N GLN A 219 -7.21 -8.16 15.23
CA GLN A 219 -6.18 -7.39 15.93
C GLN A 219 -5.60 -6.27 15.04
N LEU A 220 -5.17 -5.19 15.70
CA LEU A 220 -4.50 -4.07 15.02
C LEU A 220 -3.23 -4.57 14.30
N GLY A 221 -2.97 -4.06 13.10
CA GLY A 221 -1.73 -4.43 12.40
C GLY A 221 -1.76 -5.82 11.75
N PHE A 222 -2.89 -6.53 11.70
CA PHE A 222 -2.96 -7.87 11.12
C PHE A 222 -2.54 -7.91 9.64
N TYR A 223 -2.83 -6.86 8.88
CA TYR A 223 -2.37 -6.72 7.49
C TYR A 223 -1.09 -5.88 7.36
N GLY A 224 -0.33 -5.74 8.45
CA GLY A 224 0.94 -5.03 8.48
C GLY A 224 0.88 -3.64 9.12
N PRO A 225 2.01 -2.92 9.12
CA PRO A 225 2.12 -1.63 9.79
C PRO A 225 1.16 -0.57 9.26
N THR A 226 0.69 -0.65 8.01
CA THR A 226 -0.28 0.28 7.43
C THR A 226 -1.74 -0.02 7.81
N ASP A 227 -2.00 -1.11 8.51
CA ASP A 227 -3.32 -1.47 9.02
C ASP A 227 -3.65 -0.68 10.29
N LEU A 228 -4.25 0.50 10.12
CA LEU A 228 -4.65 1.38 11.23
C LEU A 228 -5.98 0.96 11.88
N GLY A 229 -6.46 -0.26 11.61
CA GLY A 229 -7.66 -0.83 12.23
C GLY A 229 -8.92 0.04 12.13
N LYS A 230 -9.73 0.01 13.19
CA LYS A 230 -11.00 0.76 13.32
C LYS A 230 -10.79 2.27 13.23
N TYR A 231 -9.63 2.77 13.67
CA TYR A 231 -9.28 4.18 13.60
C TYR A 231 -9.19 4.66 12.15
N GLY A 232 -8.45 3.93 11.31
CA GLY A 232 -8.36 4.23 9.88
C GLY A 232 -9.69 4.09 9.15
N ILE A 233 -10.50 3.10 9.52
CA ILE A 233 -11.85 2.90 8.96
C ILE A 233 -12.72 4.12 9.24
N VAL A 234 -12.83 4.53 10.51
CA VAL A 234 -13.64 5.71 10.87
C VAL A 234 -13.10 6.97 10.21
N LYS A 235 -11.78 7.16 10.17
CA LYS A 235 -11.14 8.31 9.51
C LYS A 235 -11.47 8.37 8.02
N PHE A 236 -11.49 7.23 7.32
CA PHE A 236 -11.97 7.16 5.94
C PHE A 236 -13.43 7.64 5.83
N PHE A 237 -14.34 7.13 6.66
CA PHE A 237 -15.77 7.47 6.57
C PHE A 237 -16.11 8.90 6.99
N GLN A 238 -15.28 9.54 7.82
CA GLN A 238 -15.37 10.98 8.12
C GLN A 238 -15.15 11.85 6.89
N LYS A 239 -14.33 11.39 5.93
CA LYS A 239 -13.96 12.15 4.72
C LYS A 239 -14.67 11.65 3.47
N HIS A 240 -15.12 10.39 3.47
CA HIS A 240 -15.83 9.79 2.35
C HIS A 240 -17.22 10.42 2.18
N ILE A 241 -17.48 10.93 0.99
CA ILE A 241 -18.83 11.33 0.54
C ILE A 241 -19.33 10.22 -0.37
N CYS A 242 -20.45 9.60 0.00
CA CYS A 242 -21.09 8.57 -0.80
C CYS A 242 -21.42 9.12 -2.19
N ASN A 243 -21.32 8.26 -3.20
CA ASN A 243 -21.71 8.56 -4.57
C ASN A 243 -22.70 7.50 -5.06
N GLU A 244 -23.05 7.54 -6.34
CA GLU A 244 -24.02 6.64 -6.96
C GLU A 244 -23.66 5.14 -6.84
N LEU A 245 -22.38 4.81 -6.67
CA LEU A 245 -21.92 3.42 -6.48
C LEU A 245 -21.98 2.97 -5.01
N CYS A 246 -22.27 3.88 -4.08
CA CYS A 246 -22.46 3.58 -2.66
C CYS A 246 -23.94 3.36 -2.30
N GLU A 247 -24.84 3.29 -3.28
CA GLU A 247 -26.27 3.06 -3.04
C GLU A 247 -26.46 1.81 -2.17
N ARG A 248 -27.26 1.92 -1.10
CA ARG A 248 -27.51 0.83 -0.11
C ARG A 248 -26.31 0.42 0.74
N LEU A 249 -25.20 1.15 0.68
CA LEU A 249 -24.06 0.94 1.58
C LEU A 249 -24.12 1.97 2.71
N ASN A 250 -24.40 1.52 3.93
CA ASN A 250 -24.39 2.40 5.10
C ASN A 250 -22.98 2.69 5.59
N LYS A 251 -22.81 3.87 6.18
CA LYS A 251 -21.60 4.22 6.93
C LYS A 251 -21.60 3.50 8.29
N PRO A 252 -20.42 3.20 8.85
CA PRO A 252 -20.32 2.50 10.12
C PRO A 252 -20.94 3.29 11.26
N THR A 253 -21.60 2.59 12.16
CA THR A 253 -21.97 3.11 13.48
C THR A 253 -21.04 2.51 14.53
N ILE A 254 -20.51 3.35 15.41
CA ILE A 254 -19.71 2.90 16.56
C ILE A 254 -20.68 2.40 17.64
N THR A 255 -20.56 1.14 18.03
CA THR A 255 -21.38 0.52 19.08
C THR A 255 -20.50 -0.16 20.14
N ASN A 256 -21.11 -0.53 21.26
CA ASN A 256 -20.45 -1.26 22.36
C ASN A 256 -19.19 -0.57 22.90
N VAL A 257 -19.30 0.73 23.21
CA VAL A 257 -18.20 1.55 23.73
C VAL A 257 -18.69 2.42 24.88
N THR A 258 -17.93 2.51 25.96
CA THR A 258 -18.21 3.44 27.07
C THR A 258 -17.88 4.89 26.66
N PRO A 259 -18.44 5.91 27.33
CA PRO A 259 -18.07 7.30 27.07
C PRO A 259 -16.57 7.58 27.21
N ALA A 260 -15.90 6.91 28.16
CA ALA A 260 -14.46 7.03 28.37
C ALA A 260 -13.67 6.42 27.19
N GLU A 261 -13.98 5.19 26.79
CA GLU A 261 -13.35 4.55 25.63
C GLU A 261 -13.60 5.34 24.34
N LYS A 262 -14.79 5.91 24.18
CA LYS A 262 -15.14 6.75 23.03
C LYS A 262 -14.30 8.04 23.02
N ALA A 263 -14.07 8.66 24.17
CA ALA A 263 -13.21 9.84 24.28
C ALA A 263 -11.75 9.53 23.91
N VAL A 264 -11.24 8.36 24.32
CA VAL A 264 -9.90 7.89 23.94
C VAL A 264 -9.84 7.62 22.44
N PHE A 265 -10.83 6.92 21.89
CA PHE A 265 -10.94 6.66 20.46
C PHE A 265 -10.95 7.97 19.64
N ASP A 266 -11.78 8.93 20.04
CA ASP A 266 -11.86 10.24 19.38
C ASP A 266 -10.52 10.99 19.48
N THR A 267 -9.83 10.92 20.62
CA THR A 267 -8.50 11.49 20.81
C THR A 267 -7.50 10.90 19.81
N ILE A 268 -7.49 9.57 19.62
CA ILE A 268 -6.63 8.90 18.65
C ILE A 268 -6.97 9.38 17.22
N VAL A 269 -8.24 9.28 16.81
CA VAL A 269 -8.68 9.62 15.45
C VAL A 269 -8.43 11.10 15.12
N ASN A 270 -8.63 12.01 16.07
CA ASN A 270 -8.43 13.44 15.86
C ASN A 270 -6.95 13.80 15.68
N ASN A 271 -6.04 13.08 16.33
CA ASN A 271 -4.59 13.29 16.20
C ASN A 271 -3.96 12.54 15.01
N MET A 272 -4.70 11.63 14.35
CA MET A 272 -4.23 11.00 13.12
C MET A 272 -3.94 12.05 12.02
N PRO A 273 -2.81 11.95 11.31
CA PRO A 273 -2.40 12.94 10.33
C PRO A 273 -3.35 12.94 9.11
N ASP A 274 -3.85 14.10 8.72
CA ASP A 274 -4.69 14.26 7.52
C ASP A 274 -3.80 14.51 6.28
N LYS A 275 -3.21 13.43 5.75
CA LYS A 275 -2.24 13.49 4.65
C LYS A 275 -2.49 12.45 3.57
N LYS A 276 -2.10 12.76 2.34
CA LYS A 276 -2.20 11.85 1.18
C LYS A 276 -1.27 10.63 1.31
N SER A 277 -0.14 10.76 2.00
CA SER A 277 0.78 9.64 2.22
C SER A 277 0.28 8.68 3.31
N SER A 278 0.72 7.43 3.27
CA SER A 278 0.35 6.46 4.31
C SER A 278 1.03 6.77 5.66
N THR A 279 0.53 6.12 6.72
CA THR A 279 1.19 6.08 8.03
C THR A 279 1.19 4.68 8.65
N TYR A 280 1.80 4.53 9.84
CA TYR A 280 1.94 3.25 10.54
C TYR A 280 1.18 3.17 11.86
N THR A 281 0.86 1.94 12.29
CA THR A 281 0.15 1.61 13.53
C THR A 281 0.76 2.28 14.76
N TYR A 282 2.09 2.26 14.93
CA TYR A 282 2.74 2.87 16.10
C TYR A 282 2.48 4.39 16.20
N GLN A 283 2.21 5.05 15.07
CA GLN A 283 1.93 6.49 15.07
C GLN A 283 0.58 6.82 15.71
N LEU A 284 -0.34 5.85 15.81
CA LEU A 284 -1.59 6.06 16.54
C LEU A 284 -1.32 6.42 18.00
N SER A 285 -0.39 5.70 18.65
CA SER A 285 0.04 5.98 20.02
C SER A 285 0.86 7.27 20.08
N GLN A 286 1.88 7.42 19.23
CA GLN A 286 2.80 8.58 19.30
C GLN A 286 2.11 9.92 19.02
N SER A 287 1.17 9.97 18.08
CA SER A 287 0.51 11.24 17.71
C SER A 287 -0.55 11.67 18.73
N SER A 288 -1.14 10.73 19.46
CA SER A 288 -2.20 10.99 20.42
C SER A 288 -1.75 11.02 21.88
N ASP A 289 -0.50 10.66 22.15
CA ASP A 289 0.04 10.42 23.49
C ASP A 289 -0.75 9.36 24.30
N VAL A 290 -1.47 8.47 23.60
CA VAL A 290 -2.19 7.34 24.20
C VAL A 290 -1.28 6.11 24.23
N PRO A 291 -1.14 5.40 25.37
CA PRO A 291 -0.32 4.20 25.45
C PRO A 291 -0.72 3.14 24.42
N LYS A 292 0.28 2.46 23.81
CA LYS A 292 0.04 1.40 22.80
C LYS A 292 -0.98 0.35 23.28
N SER A 293 -0.88 -0.10 24.54
CA SER A 293 -1.81 -1.07 25.12
C SER A 293 -3.25 -0.57 25.15
N GLU A 294 -3.47 0.72 25.35
CA GLU A 294 -4.80 1.32 25.34
C GLU A 294 -5.35 1.46 23.91
N VAL A 295 -4.50 1.80 22.94
CA VAL A 295 -4.86 1.77 21.50
C VAL A 295 -5.30 0.36 21.08
N GLU A 296 -4.60 -0.68 21.54
CA GLU A 296 -4.94 -2.09 21.26
C GLU A 296 -6.24 -2.52 21.96
N ASN A 297 -6.44 -2.11 23.21
CA ASN A 297 -7.67 -2.39 23.96
C ASN A 297 -8.91 -1.77 23.29
N ILE A 298 -8.82 -0.51 22.86
CA ILE A 298 -9.91 0.16 22.14
C ILE A 298 -10.16 -0.53 20.80
N GLN A 299 -9.12 -0.93 20.05
CA GLN A 299 -9.27 -1.75 18.85
C GLN A 299 -9.99 -3.07 19.17
N HIS A 300 -9.76 -3.69 20.32
CA HIS A 300 -10.40 -4.95 20.68
C HIS A 300 -11.89 -4.77 21.05
N ASN A 301 -12.20 -3.79 21.89
CA ASN A 301 -13.51 -3.63 22.51
C ASN A 301 -14.56 -2.98 21.59
N LEU A 302 -14.15 -1.94 20.86
CA LEU A 302 -15.06 -1.13 20.04
C LEU A 302 -15.63 -1.94 18.89
N LYS A 303 -16.93 -1.85 18.61
CA LYS A 303 -17.53 -2.48 17.43
C LYS A 303 -17.90 -1.42 16.39
N LEU A 304 -17.63 -1.73 15.12
CA LEU A 304 -18.12 -0.98 13.97
C LEU A 304 -19.16 -1.85 13.28
N GLU A 305 -20.42 -1.45 13.35
CA GLU A 305 -21.51 -2.18 12.70
C GLU A 305 -21.64 -1.77 11.23
N SER A 306 -21.77 -2.76 10.35
CA SER A 306 -22.16 -2.58 8.96
C SER A 306 -23.65 -2.95 8.85
N ILE A 307 -24.54 -1.97 8.97
CA ILE A 307 -25.98 -2.22 8.85
C ILE A 307 -26.32 -2.35 7.36
N LEU A 308 -26.82 -3.50 6.93
CA LEU A 308 -27.53 -3.66 5.65
C LEU A 308 -28.91 -3.01 5.78
N GLU A 309 -29.37 -2.24 4.79
CA GLU A 309 -30.81 -2.01 4.65
C GLU A 309 -31.48 -3.33 4.21
N GLU A 310 -32.63 -3.63 4.79
CA GLU A 310 -33.54 -4.72 4.36
C GLU A 310 -34.09 -4.48 2.95
#